data_AF-A0A7X5Y6Y1-F1
#
_entry.id   AF-A0A7X5Y6Y1-F1
#
_cell.length_a   1.000
_cell.length_b   1.000
_cell.length_c   1.000
_cell.angle_alpha   90.00
_cell.angle_beta   90.00
_cell.angle_gamma   90.00
#
_symmetry.space_group_name_H-M   'P 1'
#
loop_
_entity.id
_entity.type
_entity.pdbx_description
1 polymer ?
#
loop_
_entity_poly.entity_id
_entity_poly.type
_entity_poly.pdbx_seq_one_letter_code
_entity_poly.pdbx_strand_id
1 'polypeptide(L)'
;MRSVLALGALSLSLSACVQTRQIADLQFTPPQGNYKLLVMRPDVTVGSVKAGGLTEPRADWTEAARANLVTALRAQQAGRGGQTTIMDRRDSIPGVSADTVAELERLHNAVGSSIALHKFAGYELPTKRGRGLDYTLGSDAVRLGQATGYDYALFMHAEDSFADSGRVAMQVVGIAGCFIGFCAPNIGGGGQSAYASLVDLRTGEVVWFNVVQAGTQVAGIKMGDLRKPEGAAQLVDRLLGRMKPGRDVRRAQSAAARTAPEKK
;
A
#
# COMPACT_ATOMS: atom_id res chain seq x y z
N MET A 1 10.71 -59.37 -14.39
CA MET A 1 11.61 -58.22 -14.19
C MET A 1 11.01 -57.00 -14.87
N ARG A 2 10.96 -55.88 -14.13
CA ARG A 2 10.74 -54.48 -14.58
C ARG A 2 9.30 -54.01 -14.81
N SER A 3 8.69 -53.63 -13.69
CA SER A 3 7.63 -52.61 -13.61
C SER A 3 8.20 -51.24 -14.02
N VAL A 4 7.48 -50.50 -14.87
CA VAL A 4 7.68 -49.06 -15.08
C VAL A 4 6.39 -48.37 -14.64
N LEU A 5 6.36 -47.96 -13.37
CA LEU A 5 5.37 -47.01 -12.85
C LEU A 5 5.93 -45.61 -13.07
N ALA A 6 5.33 -44.86 -13.98
CA ALA A 6 5.59 -43.44 -14.16
C ALA A 6 4.95 -42.68 -12.99
N LEU A 7 5.77 -42.27 -12.01
CA LEU A 7 5.37 -41.27 -11.02
C LEU A 7 5.36 -39.89 -11.71
N GLY A 8 4.16 -39.38 -12.00
CA GLY A 8 3.98 -37.99 -12.40
C GLY A 8 4.28 -37.07 -11.21
N ALA A 9 5.43 -36.37 -11.26
CA ALA A 9 5.75 -35.28 -10.35
C ALA A 9 4.85 -34.08 -10.68
N LEU A 10 3.76 -33.92 -9.92
CA LEU A 10 2.91 -32.73 -9.99
C LEU A 10 3.61 -31.60 -9.22
N SER A 11 4.50 -30.89 -9.91
CA SER A 11 5.17 -29.69 -9.41
C SER A 11 4.14 -28.57 -9.24
N LEU A 12 3.51 -28.45 -8.06
CA LEU A 12 2.72 -27.27 -7.69
C LEU A 12 3.68 -26.10 -7.48
N SER A 13 3.95 -25.35 -8.55
CA SER A 13 4.57 -24.02 -8.47
C SER A 13 3.61 -23.07 -7.73
N LEU A 14 3.81 -22.93 -6.41
CA LEU A 14 3.21 -21.89 -5.58
C LEU A 14 3.77 -20.52 -6.00
N SER A 15 3.32 -20.01 -7.14
CA SER A 15 3.55 -18.63 -7.53
C SER A 15 2.76 -17.72 -6.60
N ALA A 16 3.43 -17.14 -5.62
CA ALA A 16 2.85 -16.11 -4.81
C ALA A 16 2.70 -14.83 -5.62
N CYS A 17 1.51 -14.60 -6.16
CA CYS A 17 1.19 -13.35 -6.81
C CYS A 17 1.04 -12.26 -5.75
N VAL A 18 2.03 -11.36 -5.68
CA VAL A 18 1.81 -10.02 -5.13
C VAL A 18 0.87 -9.30 -6.09
N GLN A 19 -0.30 -8.90 -5.61
CA GLN A 19 -1.28 -8.20 -6.42
C GLN A 19 -1.36 -6.74 -6.00
N THR A 20 -1.10 -5.84 -6.94
CA THR A 20 -1.30 -4.39 -6.78
C THR A 20 -2.62 -4.00 -7.46
N ARG A 21 -3.48 -3.27 -6.75
CA ARG A 21 -4.73 -2.73 -7.32
C ARG A 21 -4.85 -1.25 -6.96
N GLN A 22 -5.09 -0.42 -7.97
CA GLN A 22 -5.30 1.01 -7.78
C GLN A 22 -6.66 1.46 -8.33
N ILE A 23 -7.20 2.50 -7.72
CA ILE A 23 -8.38 3.22 -8.16
C ILE A 23 -8.07 4.72 -8.12
N ALA A 24 -8.58 5.43 -9.11
CA ALA A 24 -8.51 6.88 -9.19
C ALA A 24 -9.94 7.42 -9.24
N ASP A 25 -10.16 8.63 -8.75
CA ASP A 25 -11.46 9.26 -8.92
C ASP A 25 -11.77 9.48 -10.42
N LEU A 26 -13.04 9.61 -10.77
CA LEU A 26 -13.51 9.45 -12.15
C LEU A 26 -12.82 10.39 -13.13
N GLN A 27 -12.67 11.65 -12.73
CA GLN A 27 -12.08 12.73 -13.51
C GLN A 27 -10.63 13.02 -13.15
N PHE A 28 -10.03 12.24 -12.24
CA PHE A 28 -8.67 12.47 -11.78
C PHE A 28 -7.66 12.42 -12.93
N THR A 29 -6.79 13.40 -13.00
CA THR A 29 -5.59 13.36 -13.84
C THR A 29 -4.38 13.48 -12.93
N PRO A 30 -3.37 12.58 -13.05
CA PRO A 30 -2.16 12.69 -12.24
C PRO A 30 -1.56 14.08 -12.37
N PRO A 31 -1.19 14.75 -11.27
CA PRO A 31 -0.59 16.08 -11.32
C PRO A 31 0.66 16.09 -12.20
N GLN A 32 0.78 17.11 -13.05
CA GLN A 32 1.90 17.33 -13.95
C GLN A 32 2.35 18.79 -13.87
N GLY A 33 3.62 19.06 -14.18
CA GLY A 33 4.17 20.42 -14.16
C GLY A 33 4.34 20.96 -12.75
N ASN A 34 3.94 22.22 -12.54
CA ASN A 34 4.17 22.95 -11.29
C ASN A 34 3.01 22.74 -10.30
N TYR A 35 3.18 21.81 -9.37
CA TYR A 35 2.30 21.59 -8.22
C TYR A 35 3.12 21.47 -6.95
N LYS A 36 2.51 21.79 -5.81
CA LYS A 36 3.11 21.62 -4.48
C LYS A 36 2.57 20.35 -3.83
N LEU A 37 3.48 19.42 -3.55
CA LEU A 37 3.17 18.13 -2.91
C LEU A 37 3.77 18.04 -1.51
N LEU A 38 2.91 17.81 -0.53
CA LEU A 38 3.33 17.42 0.81
C LEU A 38 3.24 15.90 0.95
N VAL A 39 4.36 15.22 1.10
CA VAL A 39 4.37 13.80 1.48
C VAL A 39 4.35 13.73 2.99
N MET A 40 3.24 13.24 3.52
CA MET A 40 3.04 13.04 4.94
C MET A 40 3.99 11.94 5.45
N ARG A 41 4.35 12.01 6.73
CA ARG A 41 5.17 10.99 7.36
C ARG A 41 4.47 9.63 7.19
N PRO A 42 5.14 8.58 6.69
CA PRO A 42 4.49 7.29 6.49
C PRO A 42 3.95 6.72 7.81
N ASP A 43 2.69 6.31 7.87
CA ASP A 43 2.15 5.56 9.00
C ASP A 43 2.59 4.10 8.87
N VAL A 44 3.40 3.60 9.81
CA VAL A 44 4.06 2.29 9.67
C VAL A 44 4.02 1.58 11.00
N THR A 45 3.65 0.30 10.98
CA THR A 45 3.78 -0.62 12.11
C THR A 45 4.42 -1.91 11.63
N VAL A 46 5.49 -2.33 12.32
CA VAL A 46 6.15 -3.60 12.04
C VAL A 46 6.17 -4.47 13.29
N GLY A 47 5.78 -5.74 13.16
CA GLY A 47 5.67 -6.66 14.29
C GLY A 47 6.32 -8.03 14.10
N SER A 48 6.39 -8.79 15.19
CA SER A 48 6.81 -10.20 15.21
C SER A 48 5.61 -11.09 15.47
N VAL A 49 5.39 -12.10 14.62
CA VAL A 49 4.31 -13.08 14.80
C VAL A 49 4.84 -14.24 15.62
N LYS A 50 4.23 -14.46 16.80
CA LYS A 50 4.56 -15.56 17.70
C LYS A 50 3.94 -16.87 17.26
N ALA A 51 4.38 -17.98 17.87
CA ALA A 51 3.80 -19.32 17.64
C ALA A 51 2.27 -19.36 17.84
N GLY A 52 1.73 -18.54 18.75
CA GLY A 52 0.27 -18.41 18.98
C GLY A 52 -0.49 -17.58 17.93
N GLY A 53 0.16 -17.09 16.87
CA GLY A 53 -0.45 -16.30 15.80
C GLY A 53 -0.61 -14.80 16.11
N LEU A 54 -0.36 -14.38 17.37
CA LEU A 54 -0.41 -12.97 17.75
C LEU A 54 0.79 -12.19 17.20
N THR A 55 0.52 -11.01 16.65
CA THR A 55 1.54 -10.05 16.22
C THR A 55 1.90 -9.13 17.39
N GLU A 56 3.15 -9.15 17.81
CA GLU A 56 3.71 -8.22 18.80
C GLU A 56 4.41 -7.04 18.09
N PRO A 57 4.00 -5.78 18.32
CA PRO A 57 4.67 -4.61 17.74
C PRO A 57 6.14 -4.52 18.14
N ARG A 58 6.99 -4.10 17.19
CA ARG A 58 8.44 -3.96 17.37
C ARG A 58 8.87 -2.54 17.01
N ALA A 59 9.20 -1.75 18.03
CA ALA A 59 9.57 -0.34 17.86
C ALA A 59 10.83 -0.18 17.00
N ASP A 60 11.86 -1.00 17.25
CA ASP A 60 13.11 -1.02 16.49
C ASP A 60 12.88 -1.32 15.00
N TRP A 61 11.99 -2.26 14.70
CA TRP A 61 11.65 -2.60 13.31
C TRP A 61 10.78 -1.54 12.64
N THR A 62 9.87 -0.93 13.41
CA THR A 62 8.99 0.13 12.93
C THR A 62 9.79 1.38 12.55
N GLU A 63 10.75 1.79 13.38
CA GLU A 63 11.60 2.94 13.07
C GLU A 63 12.55 2.68 11.89
N ALA A 64 13.14 1.48 11.81
CA ALA A 64 13.95 1.09 10.65
C ALA A 64 13.14 1.12 9.35
N ALA A 65 11.92 0.55 9.37
CA ALA A 65 11.04 0.55 8.21
C ALA A 65 10.62 1.95 7.78
N ARG A 66 10.27 2.81 8.74
CA ARG A 66 9.94 4.21 8.49
C ARG A 66 11.08 4.96 7.82
N ALA A 67 12.31 4.82 8.34
CA ALA A 67 13.49 5.48 7.77
C ALA A 67 13.77 5.01 6.33
N ASN A 68 13.66 3.71 6.06
CA ASN A 68 13.83 3.17 4.71
C ASN A 68 12.74 3.67 3.75
N LEU A 69 11.48 3.73 4.20
CA LEU A 69 10.36 4.20 3.40
C LEU A 69 10.47 5.69 3.06
N VAL A 70 10.86 6.53 4.01
CA VAL A 70 11.15 7.96 3.76
C VAL A 70 12.25 8.12 2.71
N THR A 71 13.33 7.33 2.81
CA THR A 71 14.43 7.33 1.83
C THR A 71 13.95 6.91 0.44
N ALA A 72 13.16 5.83 0.35
CA ALA A 72 12.58 5.37 -0.90
C ALA A 72 11.60 6.39 -1.51
N LEU A 73 10.78 7.06 -0.69
CA LEU A 73 9.89 8.14 -1.13
C LEU A 73 10.66 9.31 -1.73
N ARG A 74 11.77 9.73 -1.09
CA ARG A 74 12.63 10.79 -1.63
C ARG A 74 13.18 10.43 -3.00
N ALA A 75 13.74 9.23 -3.14
CA ALA A 75 14.27 8.75 -4.41
C ALA A 75 13.18 8.71 -5.49
N GLN A 76 11.97 8.26 -5.13
CA GLN A 76 10.86 8.13 -6.06
C GLN A 76 10.28 9.48 -6.51
N GLN A 77 10.32 10.51 -5.65
CA GLN A 77 9.78 11.85 -5.95
C GLN A 77 10.79 12.77 -6.65
N ALA A 78 12.09 12.55 -6.49
CA ALA A 78 13.15 13.39 -7.06
C ALA A 78 13.06 13.60 -8.60
N GLY A 79 12.40 12.69 -9.32
CA GLY A 79 12.23 12.76 -10.78
C GLY A 79 10.84 13.18 -11.29
N ARG A 80 9.91 13.60 -10.42
CA ARG A 80 8.48 13.77 -10.77
C ARG A 80 8.00 15.21 -11.00
N GLY A 81 8.91 16.18 -10.97
CA GLY A 81 8.69 17.56 -11.43
C GLY A 81 7.92 18.50 -10.48
N GLY A 82 7.23 17.98 -9.46
CA GLY A 82 6.52 18.80 -8.46
C GLY A 82 7.44 19.38 -7.37
N GLN A 83 7.03 20.50 -6.79
CA GLN A 83 7.64 21.07 -5.57
C GLN A 83 7.26 20.19 -4.38
N THR A 84 8.11 19.21 -4.08
CA THR A 84 7.81 18.17 -3.09
C THR A 84 8.53 18.42 -1.78
N THR A 85 7.81 18.32 -0.67
CA THR A 85 8.39 18.26 0.68
C THR A 85 7.95 16.97 1.35
N ILE A 86 8.90 16.27 1.98
CA ILE A 86 8.67 14.98 2.61
C ILE A 86 8.89 15.14 4.11
N MET A 87 7.89 14.76 4.90
CA MET A 87 7.93 14.83 6.34
C MET A 87 8.58 13.59 6.95
N ASP A 88 9.66 13.79 7.70
CA ASP A 88 10.31 12.72 8.45
C ASP A 88 9.69 12.57 9.85
N ARG A 89 9.35 13.74 10.42
CA ARG A 89 8.80 13.90 11.77
C ARG A 89 7.54 14.75 11.71
N ARG A 90 6.68 14.62 12.72
CA ARG A 90 5.39 15.32 12.77
C ARG A 90 5.52 16.84 12.93
N ASP A 91 6.65 17.33 13.41
CA ASP A 91 6.98 18.75 13.59
C ASP A 91 7.79 19.34 12.41
N SER A 92 7.83 18.65 11.25
CA SER A 92 8.69 19.07 10.12
C SER A 92 8.13 20.23 9.29
N ILE A 93 6.87 20.60 9.47
CA ILE A 93 6.21 21.65 8.68
C ILE A 93 5.96 22.88 9.54
N PRO A 94 6.56 24.05 9.20
CA PRO A 94 6.30 25.30 9.89
C PRO A 94 4.80 25.63 9.89
N GLY A 95 4.29 26.06 11.04
CA GLY A 95 2.87 26.45 11.19
C GLY A 95 1.89 25.28 11.34
N VAL A 96 2.35 24.03 11.33
CA VAL A 96 1.51 22.84 11.58
C VAL A 96 2.02 22.11 12.82
N SER A 97 1.16 21.88 13.81
CA SER A 97 1.56 21.19 15.04
C SER A 97 1.73 19.69 14.80
N ALA A 98 2.56 19.06 15.63
CA ALA A 98 2.74 17.61 15.60
C ALA A 98 1.44 16.85 15.90
N ASP A 99 0.54 17.44 16.70
CA ASP A 99 -0.76 16.85 17.03
C ASP A 99 -1.70 16.88 15.84
N THR A 100 -1.78 17.99 15.10
CA THR A 100 -2.57 18.07 13.85
C THR A 100 -2.10 17.02 12.84
N VAL A 101 -0.79 16.82 12.71
CA VAL A 101 -0.25 15.78 11.82
C VAL A 101 -0.65 14.39 12.32
N ALA A 102 -0.56 14.13 13.63
CA ALA A 102 -0.96 12.84 14.20
C ALA A 102 -2.46 12.55 14.03
N GLU A 103 -3.32 13.57 14.14
CA GLU A 103 -4.75 13.46 13.88
C GLU A 103 -5.04 13.14 12.42
N LEU A 104 -4.39 13.84 11.49
CA LEU A 104 -4.52 13.58 10.06
C LEU A 104 -4.01 12.18 9.67
N GLU A 105 -2.90 11.72 10.26
CA GLU A 105 -2.41 10.34 10.08
C GLU A 105 -3.47 9.31 10.52
N ARG A 106 -4.11 9.50 11.69
CA ARG A 106 -5.17 8.59 12.18
C ARG A 106 -6.44 8.66 11.34
N LEU A 107 -6.84 9.86 10.93
CA LEU A 107 -8.00 10.07 10.05
C LEU A 107 -7.76 9.40 8.70
N HIS A 108 -6.56 9.59 8.13
CA HIS A 108 -6.14 8.92 6.91
C HIS A 108 -6.19 7.39 7.07
N ASN A 109 -5.70 6.85 8.19
CA ASN A 109 -5.77 5.43 8.46
C ASN A 109 -7.22 4.90 8.47
N ALA A 110 -8.13 5.60 9.16
CA ALA A 110 -9.54 5.21 9.23
C ALA A 110 -10.21 5.25 7.83
N VAL A 111 -10.00 6.33 7.08
CA VAL A 111 -10.54 6.49 5.71
C VAL A 111 -9.91 5.46 4.76
N GLY A 112 -8.60 5.30 4.80
CA GLY A 112 -7.86 4.37 3.95
C GLY A 112 -8.22 2.92 4.19
N SER A 113 -8.39 2.52 5.45
CA SER A 113 -8.87 1.18 5.81
C SER A 113 -10.29 0.94 5.31
N SER A 114 -11.17 1.95 5.37
CA SER A 114 -12.52 1.87 4.79
C SER A 114 -12.48 1.71 3.26
N ILE A 115 -11.61 2.44 2.57
CA ILE A 115 -11.41 2.30 1.12
C ILE A 115 -10.90 0.89 0.79
N ALA A 116 -9.88 0.41 1.49
CA ALA A 116 -9.32 -0.93 1.30
C ALA A 116 -10.40 -2.01 1.45
N LEU A 117 -11.20 -1.94 2.52
CA LEU A 117 -12.27 -2.90 2.79
C LEU A 117 -13.36 -2.88 1.71
N HIS A 118 -13.88 -1.70 1.39
CA HIS A 118 -15.09 -1.57 0.57
C HIS A 118 -14.83 -1.46 -0.94
N LYS A 119 -13.60 -1.17 -1.38
CA LYS A 119 -13.25 -1.12 -2.81
C LYS A 119 -12.37 -2.29 -3.25
N PHE A 120 -11.66 -2.96 -2.35
CA PHE A 120 -10.68 -3.99 -2.72
C PHE A 120 -10.92 -5.37 -2.06
N ALA A 121 -11.51 -5.43 -0.86
CA ALA A 121 -11.74 -6.69 -0.15
C ALA A 121 -13.12 -7.33 -0.40
N GLY A 122 -13.90 -6.80 -1.36
CA GLY A 122 -15.17 -7.40 -1.79
C GLY A 122 -16.41 -7.01 -0.97
N TYR A 123 -16.26 -6.19 0.08
CA TYR A 123 -17.38 -5.68 0.89
C TYR A 123 -17.94 -4.38 0.31
N GLU A 124 -18.36 -4.39 -0.95
CA GLU A 124 -18.79 -3.17 -1.64
C GLU A 124 -20.00 -2.50 -0.98
N LEU A 125 -19.95 -1.17 -0.86
CA LEU A 125 -21.09 -0.35 -0.43
C LEU A 125 -22.05 -0.12 -1.61
N PRO A 126 -23.28 -0.67 -1.59
CA PRO A 126 -24.19 -0.57 -2.73
C PRO A 126 -24.53 0.89 -3.11
N THR A 127 -24.61 1.78 -2.12
CA THR A 127 -24.91 3.21 -2.29
C THR A 127 -23.77 4.00 -2.94
N LYS A 128 -22.55 3.46 -2.99
CA LYS A 128 -21.37 4.08 -3.61
C LYS A 128 -20.99 3.48 -4.98
N ARG A 129 -21.84 2.60 -5.54
CA ARG A 129 -21.59 2.03 -6.87
C ARG A 129 -21.56 3.13 -7.94
N GLY A 130 -20.58 3.05 -8.84
CA GLY A 130 -20.43 4.01 -9.94
C GLY A 130 -19.83 5.37 -9.58
N ARG A 131 -19.78 5.76 -8.30
CA ARG A 131 -19.36 7.09 -7.82
C ARG A 131 -17.83 7.34 -7.78
N GLY A 132 -17.02 6.48 -8.39
CA GLY A 132 -15.56 6.62 -8.32
C GLY A 132 -15.02 6.28 -6.93
N LEU A 133 -14.16 7.15 -6.39
CA LEU A 133 -13.64 7.00 -5.03
C LEU A 133 -14.71 7.44 -4.02
N ASP A 134 -15.14 8.70 -4.05
CA ASP A 134 -16.14 9.28 -3.13
C ASP A 134 -15.77 9.09 -1.64
N TYR A 135 -14.55 9.51 -1.28
CA TYR A 135 -14.02 9.56 0.10
C TYR A 135 -13.27 10.88 0.32
N THR A 136 -13.27 11.37 1.55
CA THR A 136 -12.66 12.65 1.91
C THR A 136 -12.05 12.59 3.31
N LEU A 137 -10.95 13.32 3.53
CA LEU A 137 -10.42 13.67 4.85
C LEU A 137 -11.10 14.95 5.39
N GLY A 138 -12.04 15.51 4.64
CA GLY A 138 -12.89 16.61 5.05
C GLY A 138 -12.13 17.91 5.26
N SER A 139 -12.69 18.76 6.12
CA SER A 139 -12.19 20.10 6.40
C SER A 139 -10.77 20.14 6.95
N ASP A 140 -10.29 19.05 7.54
CA ASP A 140 -9.00 19.03 8.22
C ASP A 140 -7.86 19.02 7.21
N ALA A 141 -8.02 18.27 6.11
CA ALA A 141 -7.13 18.33 4.96
C ALA A 141 -7.20 19.70 4.27
N VAL A 142 -8.39 20.30 4.17
CA VAL A 142 -8.54 21.64 3.59
C VAL A 142 -7.81 22.70 4.42
N ARG A 143 -7.93 22.65 5.74
CA ARG A 143 -7.20 23.56 6.65
C ARG A 143 -5.69 23.38 6.54
N LEU A 144 -5.20 22.14 6.38
CA LEU A 144 -3.78 21.89 6.10
C LEU A 144 -3.34 22.57 4.80
N GLY A 145 -4.11 22.42 3.72
CA GLY A 145 -3.84 23.10 2.44
C GLY A 145 -3.78 24.62 2.58
N GLN A 146 -4.76 25.21 3.26
CA GLN A 146 -4.82 26.67 3.49
C GLN A 146 -3.65 27.19 4.33
N ALA A 147 -3.25 26.45 5.37
CA ALA A 147 -2.17 26.87 6.26
C ALA A 147 -0.78 26.77 5.61
N THR A 148 -0.61 25.84 4.67
CA THR A 148 0.72 25.48 4.13
C THR A 148 0.92 25.85 2.66
N GLY A 149 -0.18 26.07 1.93
CA GLY A 149 -0.18 26.37 0.50
C GLY A 149 0.21 25.18 -0.40
N TYR A 150 0.13 23.93 0.09
CA TYR A 150 0.28 22.74 -0.74
C TYR A 150 -1.02 22.42 -1.49
N ASP A 151 -0.90 21.91 -2.71
CA ASP A 151 -2.04 21.51 -3.54
C ASP A 151 -2.52 20.10 -3.19
N TYR A 152 -1.57 19.21 -2.89
CA TYR A 152 -1.85 17.81 -2.59
C TYR A 152 -1.08 17.33 -1.36
N ALA A 153 -1.69 16.39 -0.63
CA ALA A 153 -1.00 15.57 0.35
C ALA A 153 -0.95 14.11 -0.11
N LEU A 154 0.24 13.52 -0.11
CA LEU A 154 0.45 12.10 -0.33
C LEU A 154 0.63 11.41 1.02
N PHE A 155 -0.26 10.47 1.30
CA PHE A 155 -0.19 9.63 2.49
C PHE A 155 0.21 8.20 2.11
N MET A 156 0.87 7.52 3.03
CA MET A 156 1.22 6.11 2.92
C MET A 156 1.02 5.45 4.28
N HIS A 157 0.37 4.30 4.27
CA HIS A 157 0.25 3.42 5.42
C HIS A 157 0.83 2.05 5.07
N ALA A 158 1.56 1.43 6.01
CA ALA A 158 2.09 0.09 5.85
C ALA A 158 2.10 -0.69 7.17
N GLU A 159 1.58 -1.91 7.12
CA GLU A 159 1.71 -2.91 8.17
C GLU A 159 2.52 -4.08 7.64
N ASP A 160 3.52 -4.49 8.41
CA ASP A 160 4.37 -5.63 8.10
C ASP A 160 4.59 -6.47 9.36
N SER A 161 4.77 -7.77 9.18
CA SER A 161 5.02 -8.66 10.30
C SER A 161 5.82 -9.89 9.88
N PHE A 162 6.70 -10.33 10.78
CA PHE A 162 7.62 -11.42 10.54
C PHE A 162 7.47 -12.52 11.57
N ALA A 163 7.30 -13.76 11.09
CA ALA A 163 7.29 -14.94 11.94
C ALA A 163 8.59 -15.05 12.75
N ASP A 164 8.48 -15.31 14.05
CA ASP A 164 9.62 -15.66 14.88
C ASP A 164 10.09 -17.11 14.64
N SER A 165 11.23 -17.47 15.24
CA SER A 165 11.79 -18.82 15.10
C SER A 165 10.84 -19.92 15.56
N GLY A 166 10.08 -19.68 16.63
CA GLY A 166 9.07 -20.60 17.14
C GLY A 166 7.95 -20.86 16.13
N ARG A 167 7.41 -19.79 15.51
CA ARG A 167 6.38 -19.91 14.48
C ARG A 167 6.90 -20.58 13.22
N VAL A 168 8.11 -20.25 12.77
CA VAL A 168 8.73 -20.91 11.60
C VAL A 168 8.85 -22.42 11.85
N ALA A 169 9.36 -22.82 13.02
CA ALA A 169 9.47 -24.24 13.37
C ALA A 169 8.10 -24.93 13.39
N MET A 170 7.07 -24.31 13.98
CA MET A 170 5.71 -24.84 14.01
C MET A 170 5.10 -24.98 12.61
N GLN A 171 5.33 -24.01 11.72
CA GLN A 171 4.85 -24.11 10.32
C GLN A 171 5.55 -25.24 9.56
N VAL A 172 6.86 -25.41 9.74
CA VAL A 172 7.61 -26.53 9.13
C VAL A 172 7.07 -27.88 9.63
N VAL A 173 6.87 -28.02 10.94
CA VAL A 173 6.28 -29.24 11.53
C VAL A 173 4.85 -29.46 11.04
N GLY A 174 4.03 -28.41 10.94
CA GLY A 174 2.66 -28.51 10.44
C GLY A 174 2.58 -28.97 8.98
N ILE A 175 3.44 -28.42 8.11
CA ILE A 175 3.55 -28.86 6.70
C ILE A 175 4.06 -30.31 6.62
N ALA A 176 5.07 -30.67 7.42
CA ALA A 176 5.57 -32.04 7.48
C ALA A 176 4.48 -33.02 7.97
N GLY A 177 3.69 -32.61 8.96
CA GLY A 177 2.55 -33.35 9.48
C GLY A 177 1.48 -33.65 8.42
N CYS A 178 1.26 -32.73 7.46
CA CYS A 178 0.32 -32.96 6.37
C CYS A 178 0.66 -34.21 5.55
N PHE A 179 1.94 -34.55 5.39
CA PHE A 179 2.35 -35.76 4.68
C PHE A 179 2.00 -37.06 5.41
N ILE A 180 1.74 -37.00 6.72
CA ILE A 180 1.37 -38.15 7.56
C ILE A 180 -0.09 -38.06 8.05
N GLY A 181 -0.92 -37.23 7.41
CA GLY A 181 -2.36 -37.10 7.69
C GLY A 181 -2.73 -36.13 8.81
N PHE A 182 -1.77 -35.40 9.39
CA PHE A 182 -2.01 -34.36 10.39
C PHE A 182 -1.66 -32.97 9.84
N CYS A 183 -2.64 -32.29 9.24
CA CYS A 183 -2.48 -30.89 8.89
C CYS A 183 -2.86 -30.00 10.07
N ALA A 184 -1.86 -29.51 10.81
CA ALA A 184 -2.10 -28.42 11.74
C ALA A 184 -2.57 -27.20 10.92
N PRO A 185 -3.71 -26.57 11.25
CA PRO A 185 -4.15 -25.38 10.54
C PRO A 185 -3.04 -24.32 10.66
N ASN A 186 -2.68 -23.71 9.53
CA ASN A 186 -1.81 -22.55 9.56
C ASN A 186 -2.61 -21.43 10.24
N ILE A 187 -2.43 -21.30 11.56
CA ILE A 187 -3.11 -20.28 12.35
C ILE A 187 -2.66 -18.95 11.73
N GLY A 188 -3.61 -18.28 11.08
CA GLY A 188 -3.41 -16.96 10.49
C GLY A 188 -2.72 -16.07 11.51
N GLY A 189 -1.82 -15.22 11.04
CA GLY A 189 -0.94 -14.49 11.92
C GLY A 189 0.13 -13.82 11.12
N GLY A 190 0.06 -12.50 11.11
CA GLY A 190 0.87 -11.64 10.27
C GLY A 190 0.47 -11.61 8.79
N GLY A 191 0.66 -10.44 8.22
CA GLY A 191 0.45 -10.12 6.84
C GLY A 191 1.24 -8.86 6.48
N GLN A 192 1.32 -8.61 5.18
CA GLN A 192 1.82 -7.35 4.65
C GLN A 192 0.67 -6.69 3.89
N SER A 193 0.26 -5.52 4.39
CA SER A 193 -0.71 -4.67 3.74
C SER A 193 -0.19 -3.25 3.75
N ALA A 194 -0.25 -2.62 2.59
CA ALA A 194 0.14 -1.23 2.47
C ALA A 194 -0.75 -0.53 1.44
N TYR A 195 -0.98 0.74 1.66
CA TYR A 195 -1.69 1.58 0.72
C TYR A 195 -1.11 2.99 0.70
N ALA A 196 -1.33 3.67 -0.41
CA ALA A 196 -1.00 5.07 -0.58
C ALA A 196 -2.21 5.79 -1.17
N SER A 197 -2.36 7.06 -0.81
CA SER A 197 -3.44 7.89 -1.33
C SER A 197 -2.99 9.32 -1.57
N LEU A 198 -3.48 9.91 -2.65
CA LEU A 198 -3.33 11.33 -2.94
C LEU A 198 -4.62 12.03 -2.54
N VAL A 199 -4.48 13.08 -1.73
CA VAL A 199 -5.57 13.93 -1.24
C VAL A 199 -5.42 15.31 -1.87
N ASP A 200 -6.48 15.82 -2.49
CA ASP A 200 -6.55 17.21 -2.94
C ASP A 200 -6.79 18.10 -1.72
N LEU A 201 -5.85 18.99 -1.41
CA LEU A 201 -5.93 19.82 -0.22
C LEU A 201 -6.85 21.03 -0.38
N ARG A 202 -7.44 21.26 -1.56
CA ARG A 202 -8.45 22.30 -1.77
C ARG A 202 -9.85 21.78 -1.43
N THR A 203 -10.12 20.49 -1.68
CA THR A 203 -11.43 19.87 -1.45
C THR A 203 -11.44 18.88 -0.29
N GLY A 204 -10.28 18.39 0.13
CA GLY A 204 -10.11 17.31 1.11
C GLY A 204 -10.37 15.91 0.54
N GLU A 205 -10.71 15.81 -0.75
CA GLU A 205 -11.08 14.55 -1.39
C GLU A 205 -9.88 13.64 -1.62
N VAL A 206 -10.10 12.33 -1.44
CA VAL A 206 -9.16 11.31 -1.86
C VAL A 206 -9.34 11.11 -3.37
N VAL A 207 -8.41 11.65 -4.16
CA VAL A 207 -8.50 11.66 -5.62
C VAL A 207 -7.80 10.47 -6.28
N TRP A 208 -6.91 9.80 -5.55
CA TRP A 208 -6.25 8.58 -6.01
C TRP A 208 -5.89 7.68 -4.82
N PHE A 209 -5.98 6.36 -5.02
CA PHE A 209 -5.69 5.36 -4.01
C PHE A 209 -5.10 4.09 -4.64
N ASN A 210 -4.05 3.53 -4.04
CA ASN A 210 -3.47 2.25 -4.43
C ASN A 210 -3.21 1.38 -3.22
N VAL A 211 -3.54 0.09 -3.35
CA VAL A 211 -3.31 -0.92 -2.33
C VAL A 211 -2.42 -2.03 -2.88
N VAL A 212 -1.53 -2.49 -2.00
CA VAL A 212 -0.60 -3.57 -2.21
C VAL A 212 -0.82 -4.53 -1.04
N GLN A 213 -1.35 -5.72 -1.35
CA GLN A 213 -1.61 -6.77 -0.36
C GLN A 213 -0.92 -8.08 -0.76
N ALA A 214 -0.15 -8.68 0.15
CA ALA A 214 0.41 -10.00 -0.06
C ALA A 214 -0.54 -11.03 0.54
N GLY A 215 -1.10 -11.88 -0.33
CA GLY A 215 -2.09 -12.89 0.06
C GLY A 215 -1.50 -14.19 0.61
N THR A 216 -0.25 -14.22 1.07
CA THR A 216 0.39 -15.47 1.51
C THR A 216 0.52 -15.55 3.02
N GLN A 217 0.01 -16.63 3.59
CA GLN A 217 0.11 -16.96 5.02
C GLN A 217 1.37 -17.79 5.33
N VAL A 218 2.21 -18.05 4.33
CA VAL A 218 3.45 -18.84 4.44
C VAL A 218 4.62 -17.90 4.74
N ALA A 219 5.34 -18.16 5.83
CA ALA A 219 6.52 -17.38 6.18
C ALA A 219 7.58 -17.42 5.05
N GLY A 220 8.11 -16.26 4.68
CA GLY A 220 9.18 -16.13 3.67
C GLY A 220 8.71 -15.63 2.31
N ILE A 221 7.42 -15.72 2.00
CA ILE A 221 6.85 -15.15 0.78
C ILE A 221 6.34 -13.74 1.11
N LYS A 222 6.95 -12.70 0.54
CA LYS A 222 6.78 -11.30 0.99
C LYS A 222 6.71 -10.32 -0.17
N MET A 223 6.17 -9.14 0.12
CA MET A 223 6.24 -7.92 -0.67
C MET A 223 7.63 -7.27 -0.64
N GLY A 224 8.53 -7.76 0.21
CA GLY A 224 9.82 -7.16 0.56
C GLY A 224 9.90 -6.99 2.07
N ASP A 225 11.11 -7.00 2.64
CA ASP A 225 11.32 -6.71 4.07
C ASP A 225 11.46 -5.20 4.26
N LEU A 226 10.48 -4.53 4.88
CA LEU A 226 10.52 -3.06 5.02
C LEU A 226 11.68 -2.57 5.90
N ARG A 227 12.24 -3.45 6.74
CA ARG A 227 13.43 -3.16 7.56
C ARG A 227 14.70 -3.08 6.69
N LYS A 228 14.62 -3.46 5.41
CA LYS A 228 15.70 -3.36 4.42
C LYS A 228 15.38 -2.29 3.37
N PRO A 229 16.39 -1.52 2.92
CA PRO A 229 16.19 -0.49 1.89
C PRO A 229 15.53 -1.00 0.62
N GLU A 230 15.92 -2.20 0.16
CA GLU A 230 15.42 -2.79 -1.08
C GLU A 230 13.93 -3.14 -0.99
N GLY A 231 13.50 -3.67 0.17
CA GLY A 231 12.09 -4.00 0.41
C GLY A 231 11.21 -2.75 0.46
N ALA A 232 11.69 -1.69 1.13
CA ALA A 232 11.00 -0.41 1.16
C ALA A 232 10.91 0.23 -0.24
N ALA A 233 11.99 0.20 -1.02
CA ALA A 233 12.01 0.70 -2.40
C ALA A 233 11.02 -0.05 -3.30
N GLN A 234 10.97 -1.39 -3.20
CA GLN A 234 10.01 -2.20 -3.94
C GLN A 234 8.56 -1.87 -3.57
N LEU A 235 8.28 -1.65 -2.28
CA LEU A 235 6.93 -1.27 -1.85
C LEU A 235 6.55 0.11 -2.41
N VAL A 236 7.43 1.10 -2.28
CA VAL A 236 7.20 2.47 -2.78
C VAL A 236 7.00 2.45 -4.30
N ASP A 237 7.78 1.69 -5.06
CA ASP A 237 7.59 1.54 -6.50
C ASP A 237 6.25 0.90 -6.85
N ARG A 238 5.83 -0.16 -6.14
CA ARG A 238 4.52 -0.79 -6.37
C ARG A 238 3.36 0.15 -6.05
N LEU A 239 3.50 0.95 -5.00
CA LEU A 239 2.48 1.92 -4.62
C LEU A 239 2.45 3.11 -5.57
N LEU A 240 3.58 3.74 -5.85
CA LEU A 240 3.64 5.07 -6.47
C LEU A 240 4.22 5.07 -7.89
N GLY A 241 4.80 3.96 -8.34
CA GLY A 241 5.48 3.84 -9.62
C GLY A 241 4.57 4.23 -10.79
N ARG A 242 3.28 3.87 -10.72
CA ARG A 242 2.27 4.26 -11.73
C ARG A 242 1.00 4.80 -11.08
N MET A 243 0.80 6.12 -11.21
CA MET A 243 -0.44 6.79 -10.85
C MET A 243 -1.33 6.88 -12.10
N LYS A 244 -2.31 5.96 -12.22
CA LYS A 244 -3.19 5.91 -13.39
C LYS A 244 -4.26 7.02 -13.30
N PRO A 245 -4.59 7.70 -14.41
CA PRO A 245 -5.72 8.63 -14.45
C PRO A 245 -7.05 7.97 -14.15
N GLY A 246 -8.06 8.77 -13.85
CA GLY A 246 -9.45 8.39 -13.66
C GLY A 246 -10.05 7.65 -14.85
N ARG A 247 -11.09 6.86 -14.59
CA ARG A 247 -11.72 6.02 -15.62
C ARG A 247 -12.22 6.85 -16.80
N ASP A 248 -12.81 8.02 -16.54
CA ASP A 248 -13.45 8.82 -17.58
C ASP A 248 -12.39 9.55 -18.42
N VAL A 249 -11.29 10.00 -17.78
CA VAL A 249 -10.09 10.51 -18.47
C VAL A 249 -9.48 9.46 -19.39
N ARG A 250 -9.29 8.22 -18.91
CA ARG A 250 -8.74 7.13 -19.74
C ARG A 250 -9.64 6.79 -20.93
N ARG A 251 -10.97 6.85 -20.76
CA ARG A 251 -11.95 6.64 -21.83
C ARG A 251 -11.83 7.72 -22.90
N ALA A 252 -11.74 8.99 -22.49
CA ALA A 252 -11.55 10.12 -23.39
C ALA A 252 -10.23 10.01 -24.17
N GLN A 253 -9.12 9.68 -23.50
CA GLN A 253 -7.81 9.46 -24.13
C GLN A 253 -7.85 8.31 -25.15
N SER A 254 -8.53 7.21 -24.82
CA SER A 254 -8.67 6.06 -25.73
C SER A 254 -9.53 6.38 -26.95
N ALA A 255 -10.58 7.19 -26.78
CA ALA A 255 -11.42 7.65 -27.89
C ALA A 255 -10.62 8.56 -28.82
N ALA A 256 -9.89 9.54 -28.27
CA ALA A 256 -9.05 10.46 -29.04
C ALA A 256 -7.95 9.73 -29.85
N ALA A 257 -7.33 8.71 -29.25
CA ALA A 257 -6.31 7.90 -29.94
C ALA A 257 -6.86 7.10 -31.13
N ARG A 258 -8.13 6.68 -31.08
CA ARG A 258 -8.79 5.95 -32.19
C ARG A 258 -9.20 6.86 -33.35
N THR A 259 -9.40 8.15 -33.08
CA THR A 259 -9.78 9.15 -34.09
C THR A 259 -8.59 9.89 -34.69
N ALA A 260 -7.37 9.65 -34.20
CA ALA A 260 -6.17 10.28 -34.74
C ALA A 260 -5.86 9.67 -36.13
N PRO A 261 -5.70 10.50 -37.18
CA PRO A 261 -5.32 10.00 -38.50
C PRO A 261 -3.93 9.35 -38.41
N GLU A 262 -3.80 8.19 -39.05
CA GLU A 262 -2.52 7.47 -39.18
C GLU A 262 -1.51 8.41 -39.85
N LYS A 263 -0.49 8.85 -39.11
CA LYS A 263 0.59 9.65 -39.68
C LYS A 263 1.34 8.76 -40.68
N LYS A 264 1.06 9.00 -41.96
CA LYS A 264 1.72 8.37 -43.10
C LYS A 264 3.12 8.97 -43.31
#